data_AF-A0A2S7SXC6-F1
#
_entry.id   AF-A0A2S7SXC6-F1
#
_cell.length_a   1.000
_cell.length_b   1.000
_cell.length_c   1.000
_cell.angle_alpha   90.00
_cell.angle_beta   90.00
_cell.angle_gamma   90.00
#
_symmetry.space_group_name_H-M   'P 1'
#
loop_
_entity.id
_entity.type
_entity.pdbx_description
1 polymer ?
#
loop_
_entity_poly.entity_id
_entity_poly.type
_entity_poly.pdbx_seq_one_letter_code
_entity_poly.pdbx_strand_id
1 'polypeptide(L)'
;MIELQQIEDHLFGKDSTSLIGSSIVTDVDMAERVMWQKEAYAMVHRYGRNKLRDELEAIHNKLFTESRYARFRRQVMRLFW
;
A
#
# COMPACT_ATOMS: atom_id res chain seq x y z
N MET A 1 11.27 -20.16 8.06
CA MET A 1 10.08 -19.44 8.58
C MET A 1 10.48 -18.28 9.49
N ILE A 2 11.54 -18.40 10.30
CA ILE A 2 12.04 -17.34 11.22
C ILE A 2 12.64 -16.13 10.49
N GLU A 3 13.41 -16.34 9.42
CA GLU A 3 14.13 -15.26 8.72
C GLU A 3 13.24 -14.27 7.97
N LEU A 4 12.12 -14.73 7.39
CA LEU A 4 11.19 -13.83 6.69
C LEU A 4 10.57 -12.84 7.66
N GLN A 5 10.14 -13.32 8.82
CA GLN A 5 9.53 -12.49 9.84
C GLN A 5 10.53 -11.48 10.44
N GLN A 6 11.81 -11.85 10.56
CA GLN A 6 12.86 -10.92 10.98
C GLN A 6 13.12 -9.81 9.95
N ILE A 7 13.11 -10.15 8.65
CA ILE A 7 13.21 -9.15 7.58
C ILE A 7 11.99 -8.22 7.58
N GLU A 8 10.79 -8.76 7.81
CA GLU A 8 9.57 -7.97 7.93
C GLU A 8 9.60 -7.02 9.13
N ASP A 9 9.98 -7.53 10.31
CA ASP A 9 10.10 -6.71 11.51
C ASP A 9 11.14 -5.59 11.32
N HIS A 10 12.24 -5.87 10.61
CA HIS A 10 13.21 -4.85 10.21
C HIS A 10 12.61 -3.79 9.26
N LEU A 11 11.92 -4.21 8.20
CA LEU A 11 11.30 -3.31 7.22
C LEU A 11 10.18 -2.45 7.83
N PHE A 12 9.46 -2.96 8.82
CA PHE A 12 8.38 -2.25 9.51
C PHE A 12 8.83 -1.51 10.77
N GLY A 13 10.13 -1.48 11.06
CA GLY A 13 10.69 -0.78 12.23
C GLY A 13 10.24 -1.36 13.57
N LYS A 14 9.87 -2.65 13.59
CA LYS A 14 9.49 -3.42 14.78
C LYS A 14 10.65 -4.20 15.38
N ASP A 15 11.78 -4.21 14.70
CA ASP A 15 12.98 -4.90 15.14
C ASP A 15 13.59 -4.19 16.37
N SER A 16 13.58 -4.88 17.51
CA SER A 16 14.14 -4.40 18.77
C SER A 16 15.65 -4.60 18.84
N THR A 17 16.25 -5.41 17.95
CA THR A 17 17.66 -5.77 17.99
C THR A 17 18.24 -5.68 16.57
N SER A 18 19.10 -4.68 16.31
CA SER A 18 19.65 -4.31 15.00
C SER A 18 20.49 -5.38 14.24
N LEU A 19 20.33 -6.67 14.54
CA LEU A 19 21.09 -7.79 13.96
C LEU A 19 20.90 -7.90 12.45
N ILE A 20 19.67 -7.68 11.93
CA ILE A 20 19.43 -7.65 10.48
C ILE A 20 20.18 -6.48 9.84
N GLY A 21 20.15 -5.30 10.47
CA GLY A 21 20.89 -4.13 10.01
C GLY A 21 22.40 -4.38 9.90
N SER A 22 22.99 -5.12 10.85
CA SER A 22 24.39 -5.53 10.75
C SER A 22 24.64 -6.58 9.68
N SER A 23 23.74 -7.56 9.53
CA SER A 23 23.89 -8.63 8.53
C SER A 23 23.80 -8.11 7.10
N ILE A 24 22.96 -7.10 6.83
CA ILE A 24 22.89 -6.44 5.50
C ILE A 24 24.25 -5.86 5.08
N VAL A 25 25.08 -5.43 6.04
CA VAL A 25 26.40 -4.83 5.75
C VAL A 25 27.46 -5.89 5.46
N THR A 26 27.36 -7.08 6.07
CA THR A 26 28.39 -8.13 5.97
C THR A 26 28.01 -9.30 5.07
N ASP A 27 26.74 -9.48 4.74
CA ASP A 27 26.19 -10.59 3.98
C ASP A 27 25.40 -10.10 2.76
N VAL A 28 25.96 -10.36 1.58
CA VAL A 28 25.40 -9.95 0.28
C VAL A 28 24.09 -10.68 -0.03
N ASP A 29 23.96 -11.96 0.36
CA ASP A 29 22.72 -12.73 0.14
C ASP A 29 21.59 -12.18 1.02
N MET A 30 21.92 -11.83 2.28
CA MET A 30 20.97 -11.17 3.17
C MET A 30 20.52 -9.80 2.61
N ALA A 31 21.45 -8.99 2.11
CA ALA A 31 21.14 -7.70 1.50
C ALA A 31 20.20 -7.86 0.27
N GLU A 32 20.47 -8.84 -0.58
CA GLU A 32 19.64 -9.14 -1.75
C GLU A 32 18.22 -9.58 -1.35
N ARG A 33 18.09 -10.46 -0.34
CA ARG A 33 16.79 -10.91 0.16
C ARG A 33 15.95 -9.77 0.75
N VAL A 34 16.56 -8.87 1.51
CA VAL A 34 15.90 -7.67 2.06
C VAL A 34 15.45 -6.73 0.93
N MET A 35 16.30 -6.55 -0.09
CA MET A 35 15.95 -5.73 -1.27
C MET A 35 14.74 -6.30 -2.01
N TRP A 36 14.74 -7.60 -2.32
CA TRP A 36 13.61 -8.25 -3.00
C TRP A 36 12.32 -8.17 -2.19
N GLN A 37 12.38 -8.34 -0.87
CA GLN A 37 11.21 -8.20 0.00
C GLN A 37 10.66 -6.77 -0.03
N LYS A 38 11.54 -5.76 0.00
CA LYS A 38 11.15 -4.35 -0.09
C LYS A 38 10.47 -4.04 -1.42
N GLU A 39 11.00 -4.53 -2.54
CA GLU A 39 10.41 -4.34 -3.86
C GLU A 39 9.05 -5.05 -3.99
N ALA A 40 8.93 -6.28 -3.48
CA ALA A 40 7.67 -7.00 -3.45
C ALA A 40 6.58 -6.22 -2.69
N TYR A 41 6.90 -5.71 -1.49
CA TYR A 41 5.97 -4.86 -0.74
C TYR A 41 5.61 -3.58 -1.47
N ALA A 42 6.59 -2.91 -2.08
CA ALA A 42 6.35 -1.69 -2.83
C ALA A 42 5.41 -1.93 -4.01
N MET A 43 5.56 -3.06 -4.70
CA MET A 43 4.70 -3.47 -5.81
C MET A 43 3.27 -3.77 -5.34
N VAL A 44 3.11 -4.60 -4.31
CA VAL A 44 1.79 -4.97 -3.75
C VAL A 44 1.06 -3.73 -3.23
N HIS A 45 1.76 -2.86 -2.50
CA HIS A 45 1.17 -1.63 -1.98
C HIS A 45 0.75 -0.68 -3.11
N ARG A 46 1.58 -0.50 -4.14
CA ARG A 46 1.25 0.33 -5.30
C ARG A 46 0.03 -0.22 -6.05
N TYR A 47 -0.01 -1.53 -6.28
CA TYR A 47 -1.15 -2.19 -6.91
C TYR A 47 -2.43 -1.99 -6.09
N GLY A 48 -2.37 -2.21 -4.77
CA GLY A 48 -3.50 -1.99 -3.87
C GLY A 48 -4.01 -0.56 -3.91
N ARG A 49 -3.12 0.44 -3.91
CA ARG A 49 -3.51 1.87 -4.03
C ARG A 49 -4.16 2.19 -5.37
N ASN A 50 -3.61 1.68 -6.46
CA ASN A 50 -4.19 1.89 -7.79
C ASN A 50 -5.58 1.26 -7.88
N LYS A 51 -5.73 0.02 -7.40
CA LYS A 51 -7.02 -0.66 -7.38
C LYS A 51 -8.06 0.10 -6.54
N LEU A 52 -7.68 0.57 -5.35
CA LEU A 52 -8.57 1.38 -4.50
C LEU A 52 -8.98 2.68 -5.19
N ARG A 53 -8.05 3.36 -5.86
CA ARG A 53 -8.36 4.56 -6.64
C ARG A 53 -9.35 4.25 -7.75
N ASP A 54 -9.13 3.20 -8.52
CA ASP A 54 -9.99 2.83 -9.64
C ASP A 54 -11.41 2.44 -9.16
N GLU A 55 -11.52 1.77 -8.00
CA GLU A 55 -12.81 1.50 -7.34
C GLU A 55 -13.53 2.78 -6.90
N LEU A 56 -12.79 3.74 -6.30
CA LEU A 56 -13.34 5.03 -5.90
C LEU A 56 -13.80 5.85 -7.12
N GLU A 57 -13.04 5.84 -8.21
CA GLU A 57 -13.41 6.49 -9.47
C GLU A 57 -14.68 5.87 -10.07
N ALA A 58 -14.79 4.53 -10.04
CA ALA A 58 -15.99 3.85 -10.51
C ALA A 58 -17.23 4.23 -9.68
N ILE A 59 -17.10 4.28 -8.35
CA ILE A 59 -18.18 4.71 -7.45
C ILE A 59 -18.53 6.18 -7.69
N HIS A 60 -17.52 7.04 -7.83
CA HIS A 60 -17.71 8.47 -8.12
C HIS A 60 -18.48 8.64 -9.43
N ASN A 61 -18.02 8.00 -10.52
CA ASN A 61 -18.70 8.05 -11.81
C ASN A 61 -20.15 7.59 -11.69
N LYS A 62 -20.40 6.45 -11.03
CA LYS A 62 -21.75 5.94 -10.78
C LYS A 62 -22.63 6.96 -10.07
N LEU A 63 -22.18 7.53 -8.95
CA LEU A 63 -22.97 8.44 -8.13
C LEU A 63 -23.22 9.82 -8.78
N PHE A 64 -22.29 10.29 -9.62
CA PHE A 64 -22.34 11.64 -10.18
C PHE A 64 -22.73 11.69 -11.66
N THR A 65 -22.80 10.57 -12.37
CA THR A 65 -23.22 10.53 -13.79
C THR A 65 -24.55 9.83 -14.02
N GLU A 66 -24.85 8.72 -13.33
CA GLU A 66 -26.08 7.97 -13.57
C GLU A 66 -27.32 8.74 -13.09
N SER A 67 -28.37 8.77 -13.92
CA SER A 67 -29.61 9.52 -13.65
C SER A 67 -30.31 9.06 -12.36
N ARG A 68 -30.18 7.78 -11.99
CA ARG A 68 -30.76 7.22 -10.76
C ARG A 68 -30.23 7.87 -9.47
N TYR A 69 -29.03 8.45 -9.51
CA TYR A 69 -28.40 9.13 -8.38
C TYR A 69 -28.50 10.66 -8.44
N ALA A 70 -29.31 11.22 -9.35
CA ALA A 70 -29.43 12.66 -9.54
C ALA A 70 -29.85 13.45 -8.27
N ARG A 71 -30.63 12.85 -7.37
CA ARG A 71 -30.97 13.46 -6.08
C ARG A 71 -29.76 13.58 -5.16
N PHE A 72 -28.98 12.51 -5.03
CA PHE A 72 -27.75 12.49 -4.24
C PHE A 72 -26.75 13.52 -4.77
N ARG A 73 -26.48 13.50 -6.08
CA ARG A 73 -25.59 14.47 -6.74
C ARG A 73 -25.99 15.91 -6.44
N ARG A 74 -27.29 16.25 -6.57
CA ARG A 74 -27.78 17.61 -6.29
C ARG A 74 -27.60 18.02 -4.83
N GLN A 75 -27.81 17.09 -3.88
CA GLN A 75 -27.62 17.38 -2.46
C GLN A 75 -26.15 17.63 -2.13
N VAL A 76 -25.23 16.82 -2.67
CA VAL A 76 -23.80 17.00 -2.44
C VAL A 76 -23.30 18.31 -3.06
N MET A 77 -23.69 18.62 -4.30
CA MET A 77 -23.26 19.86 -4.98
C MET A 77 -23.71 21.13 -4.24
N ARG A 78 -24.88 21.10 -3.56
CA ARG A 78 -25.35 22.20 -2.70
C ARG A 78 -24.49 22.46 -1.46
N LEU A 79 -23.57 21.57 -1.09
CA LEU A 79 -22.65 21.80 0.03
C LEU A 79 -21.39 22.57 -0.42
N PHE A 80 -21.10 22.57 -1.71
CA PHE A 80 -19.88 23.16 -2.27
C PHE A 80 -20.15 24.42 -3.11
N TRP A 81 -21.42 24.76 -3.35
CA TRP A 81 -21.92 25.96 -4.02
C TRP A 81 -22.85 26.73 -3.09
#